data_AF-A0A7V8SJ31-F1
#
_entry.id   AF-A0A7V8SJ31-F1
#
_cell.length_a   1.000
_cell.length_b   1.000
_cell.length_c   1.000
_cell.angle_alpha   90.00
_cell.angle_beta   90.00
_cell.angle_gamma   90.00
#
_symmetry.space_group_name_H-M   'P 1'
#
loop_
_entity.id
_entity.type
_entity.pdbx_description
1 polymer ?
#
loop_
_entity_poly.entity_id
_entity_poly.type
_entity_poly.pdbx_seq_one_letter_code
_entity_poly.pdbx_strand_id
1 'polypeptide(L)'
;MMMLILLLLFLLTTIILSVYLALVLFDLQQITRQVTFIAEKETNAEITSTTKNPWIKNLLNQNNRLIRKNKTFHREQVKKDKLLHEILTNLTHDLKTPLTVASGYTQLLEKTVPTENQEIVSKIDNSLTSIKHYLDYLMSII
;
A
#
# COMPACT_ATOMS: atom_id res chain seq x y z
N MET A 1 -5.25 36.63 -58.02
CA MET A 1 -6.43 35.86 -57.58
C MET A 1 -6.04 34.49 -57.01
N MET A 2 -5.35 33.64 -57.78
CA MET A 2 -4.90 32.30 -57.33
C MET A 2 -4.10 32.32 -56.01
N MET A 3 -3.09 33.19 -55.90
CA MET A 3 -2.25 33.32 -54.71
C MET A 3 -3.04 33.74 -53.45
N LEU A 4 -4.06 34.59 -53.62
CA LEU A 4 -4.89 35.07 -52.51
C LEU A 4 -5.80 33.96 -51.97
N ILE A 5 -6.31 33.09 -52.86
CA ILE A 5 -7.10 31.91 -52.49
C ILE A 5 -6.22 30.91 -51.72
N LEU A 6 -4.99 30.67 -52.18
CA LEU A 6 -4.05 29.78 -51.49
C LEU A 6 -3.69 30.29 -50.09
N LEU A 7 -3.46 31.60 -49.94
CA LEU A 7 -3.20 32.20 -48.63
C LEU A 7 -4.39 32.07 -47.68
N LEU A 8 -5.62 32.26 -48.18
CA LEU A 8 -6.85 32.09 -47.40
C LEU A 8 -7.05 30.63 -46.96
N LEU A 9 -6.83 29.67 -47.86
CA LEU A 9 -6.90 28.24 -47.52
C LEU A 9 -5.84 27.86 -46.49
N PHE A 10 -4.61 28.34 -46.67
CA PHE A 10 -3.53 28.12 -45.71
C PHE A 10 -3.90 28.67 -44.32
N LEU A 11 -4.37 29.92 -44.25
CA LEU A 11 -4.82 30.54 -43.00
C LEU A 11 -5.98 29.76 -42.36
N LEU A 12 -6.92 29.28 -43.14
CA LEU A 12 -8.03 28.47 -42.64
C LEU A 12 -7.53 27.16 -42.03
N THR A 13 -6.62 26.46 -42.72
CA THR A 13 -6.06 25.20 -42.22
C THR A 13 -5.24 25.39 -40.95
N THR A 14 -4.46 26.47 -40.84
CA THR A 14 -3.69 26.75 -39.63
C THR A 14 -4.60 27.08 -38.46
N ILE A 15 -5.69 27.84 -38.66
CA ILE A 15 -6.68 28.12 -37.61
C ILE A 15 -7.34 26.83 -37.13
N ILE A 16 -7.82 25.98 -38.04
CA ILE A 16 -8.47 24.70 -37.68
C ILE A 16 -7.52 23.82 -36.87
N LEU A 17 -6.26 23.69 -37.31
CA LEU A 17 -5.25 22.91 -36.60
C LEU A 17 -4.95 23.47 -35.21
N SER A 18 -4.86 24.79 -35.10
CA SER A 18 -4.62 25.49 -33.82
C SER A 18 -5.73 25.22 -32.81
N VAL A 19 -6.99 25.32 -33.25
CA VAL A 19 -8.16 25.05 -32.41
C VAL A 19 -8.18 23.58 -31.97
N TYR A 20 -7.92 22.65 -32.89
CA TYR A 20 -7.85 21.22 -32.55
C TYR A 20 -6.78 20.94 -31.49
N LEU A 21 -5.60 21.52 -31.64
CA LEU A 21 -4.48 21.33 -30.71
C LEU A 21 -4.79 21.92 -29.32
N ALA A 22 -5.44 23.10 -29.28
CA ALA A 22 -5.90 23.71 -28.04
C ALA A 22 -6.93 22.84 -27.30
N LEU A 23 -7.88 22.21 -28.01
CA LEU A 23 -8.86 21.29 -27.42
C LEU A 23 -8.18 20.06 -26.81
N VAL A 24 -7.20 19.48 -27.50
CA VAL A 24 -6.43 18.33 -26.99
C VAL A 24 -5.63 18.69 -25.74
N LEU A 25 -4.97 19.86 -25.72
CA LEU A 25 -4.23 20.33 -24.55
C LEU A 25 -5.16 20.57 -23.35
N PHE A 26 -6.35 21.12 -23.59
CA PHE A 26 -7.34 21.32 -22.54
C PHE A 26 -7.83 20.00 -21.94
N ASP A 27 -8.15 19.01 -22.78
CA ASP A 27 -8.52 17.66 -22.34
C ASP A 27 -7.42 17.03 -21.49
N LEU A 28 -6.16 17.13 -21.92
CA LEU A 28 -5.01 16.60 -21.17
C LEU A 28 -4.84 17.30 -19.81
N GLN A 29 -4.96 18.62 -19.74
CA GLN A 29 -4.90 19.35 -18.47
C GLN A 29 -6.02 18.93 -17.52
N GLN A 30 -7.24 18.74 -18.03
CA GLN A 30 -8.37 18.28 -17.22
C GLN A 30 -8.14 16.86 -16.68
N ILE A 31 -7.60 15.96 -17.50
CA ILE A 31 -7.26 14.60 -17.11
C ILE A 31 -6.19 14.61 -16.02
N THR A 32 -5.11 15.35 -16.20
CA THR A 32 -4.03 15.47 -15.22
C THR A 32 -4.58 15.97 -13.88
N ARG A 33 -5.43 17.00 -13.89
CA ARG A 33 -6.05 17.52 -12.66
C ARG A 33 -6.91 16.46 -11.95
N GLN A 34 -7.69 15.68 -12.70
CA GLN A 34 -8.48 14.58 -12.13
C GLN A 34 -7.59 13.47 -11.55
N VAL A 35 -6.51 13.11 -12.24
CA VAL A 35 -5.55 12.10 -11.76
C VAL A 35 -4.92 12.57 -10.45
N THR A 36 -4.40 13.81 -10.39
CA THR A 36 -3.81 14.37 -9.16
C THR A 36 -4.80 14.37 -8.01
N PHE A 37 -6.04 14.80 -8.25
CA PHE A 37 -7.09 14.78 -7.24
C PHE A 37 -7.41 13.36 -6.73
N ILE A 38 -7.47 12.37 -7.63
CA ILE A 38 -7.72 10.96 -7.26
C ILE A 38 -6.51 10.35 -6.54
N ALA A 39 -5.29 10.78 -6.87
CA ALA A 39 -4.07 10.31 -6.22
C ALA A 39 -3.92 10.85 -4.79
N GLU A 40 -4.30 12.11 -4.55
CA GLU A 40 -4.18 12.77 -3.24
C GLU A 40 -5.29 12.39 -2.27
N LYS A 41 -6.44 11.92 -2.76
CA LYS A 41 -7.59 11.60 -1.92
C LYS A 41 -7.97 10.13 -2.02
N GLU A 42 -8.26 9.52 -0.89
CA GLU A 42 -8.87 8.18 -0.82
C GLU A 42 -10.33 8.20 -1.32
N THR A 43 -10.51 8.34 -2.63
CA THR A 43 -11.83 8.40 -3.27
C THR A 43 -12.01 7.22 -4.21
N ASN A 44 -13.25 6.78 -4.39
CA ASN A 44 -13.60 5.80 -5.42
C ASN A 44 -13.79 6.43 -6.81
N ALA A 45 -13.41 7.69 -6.99
CA ALA A 45 -13.60 8.41 -8.25
C ALA A 45 -12.77 7.80 -9.40
N GLU A 46 -13.29 8.01 -10.60
CA GLU A 46 -12.68 7.65 -11.88
C GLU A 46 -12.55 8.91 -12.74
N ILE A 47 -11.59 8.89 -13.65
CA ILE A 47 -11.40 9.98 -14.58
C ILE A 47 -12.51 9.91 -15.64
N THR A 48 -13.20 11.02 -15.85
CA THR A 48 -14.27 11.14 -16.83
C THR A 48 -13.99 12.31 -17.78
N SER A 49 -14.39 12.16 -19.05
CA SER A 49 -14.31 13.23 -20.05
C SER A 49 -15.38 13.03 -21.11
N THR A 50 -15.88 14.14 -21.66
CA THR A 50 -16.83 14.18 -22.78
C THR A 50 -16.13 14.21 -24.15
N THR A 51 -14.80 14.06 -24.18
CA THR A 51 -14.02 14.08 -25.41
C THR A 51 -14.47 13.01 -26.41
N LYS A 52 -14.56 13.41 -27.69
CA LYS A 52 -14.84 12.49 -28.80
C LYS A 52 -13.56 11.87 -29.37
N ASN A 53 -12.38 12.29 -28.91
CA ASN A 53 -11.11 11.79 -29.41
C ASN A 53 -10.87 10.35 -28.92
N PRO A 54 -10.79 9.35 -29.82
CA PRO A 54 -10.64 7.94 -29.44
C PRO A 54 -9.31 7.67 -28.72
N TRP A 55 -8.24 8.42 -29.03
CA TRP A 55 -6.94 8.27 -28.38
C TRP A 55 -7.00 8.72 -26.92
N ILE A 56 -7.64 9.86 -26.65
CA ILE A 56 -7.83 10.38 -25.29
C ILE A 56 -8.75 9.43 -24.50
N LYS A 57 -9.82 8.91 -25.13
CA LYS A 57 -10.70 7.91 -24.50
C LYS A 57 -9.96 6.63 -24.13
N ASN A 58 -9.06 6.15 -24.98
CA ASN A 58 -8.23 4.98 -24.65
C ASN A 58 -7.29 5.29 -23.47
N LEU A 59 -6.63 6.45 -23.47
CA LEU A 59 -5.79 6.88 -22.35
C LEU A 59 -6.57 6.95 -21.03
N LEU A 60 -7.78 7.50 -21.04
CA LEU A 60 -8.69 7.53 -19.89
C LEU A 60 -8.99 6.13 -19.37
N ASN A 61 -9.35 5.20 -20.27
CA ASN A 61 -9.64 3.82 -19.89
C ASN A 61 -8.43 3.12 -19.28
N GLN A 62 -7.22 3.30 -19.85
CA GLN A 62 -6.00 2.71 -19.29
C GLN A 62 -5.67 3.28 -17.91
N ASN A 63 -5.81 4.60 -17.72
CA ASN A 63 -5.61 5.22 -16.42
C ASN A 63 -6.64 4.72 -15.39
N ASN A 64 -7.92 4.64 -15.75
CA ASN A 64 -8.95 4.11 -14.85
C ASN A 64 -8.70 2.64 -14.47
N ARG A 65 -8.20 1.82 -15.41
CA ARG A 65 -7.76 0.45 -15.09
C ARG A 65 -6.62 0.43 -14.07
N LEU A 66 -5.62 1.31 -14.21
CA LEU A 66 -4.52 1.43 -13.26
C LEU A 66 -5.01 1.91 -11.88
N ILE A 67 -5.89 2.91 -11.84
CA ILE A 67 -6.50 3.41 -10.60
C ILE A 67 -7.25 2.28 -9.88
N ARG A 68 -8.08 1.52 -10.59
CA ARG A 68 -8.81 0.37 -10.01
C ARG A 68 -7.85 -0.71 -9.49
N LYS A 69 -6.79 -1.03 -10.26
CA LYS A 69 -5.78 -2.00 -9.84
C LYS A 69 -5.05 -1.54 -8.58
N ASN A 70 -4.64 -0.27 -8.51
CA ASN A 70 -3.97 0.30 -7.36
C ASN A 70 -4.86 0.29 -6.11
N LYS A 71 -6.14 0.65 -6.25
CA LYS A 71 -7.13 0.59 -5.15
C LYS A 71 -7.31 -0.84 -4.63
N THR A 72 -7.42 -1.81 -5.54
CA THR A 72 -7.57 -3.22 -5.18
C THR A 72 -6.33 -3.71 -4.44
N PHE A 73 -5.14 -3.42 -4.98
CA PHE A 73 -3.87 -3.76 -4.35
C PHE A 73 -3.75 -3.15 -2.95
N HIS A 74 -4.07 -1.86 -2.79
CA HIS A 74 -4.02 -1.19 -1.49
C HIS A 74 -4.97 -1.83 -0.46
N ARG A 75 -6.22 -2.15 -0.86
CA ARG A 75 -7.17 -2.86 0.00
C ARG A 75 -6.68 -4.24 0.40
N GLU A 76 -6.08 -4.98 -0.53
CA GLU A 76 -5.49 -6.28 -0.24
C GLU A 76 -4.32 -6.18 0.73
N GLN A 77 -3.46 -5.17 0.58
CA GLN A 77 -2.35 -4.93 1.51
C GLN A 77 -2.86 -4.62 2.92
N VAL A 78 -3.80 -3.68 3.06
CA VAL A 78 -4.41 -3.38 4.37
C VAL A 78 -5.05 -4.62 4.99
N LYS A 79 -5.71 -5.47 4.18
CA LYS A 79 -6.29 -6.73 4.67
C LYS A 79 -5.21 -7.72 5.12
N LYS A 80 -4.12 -7.85 4.38
CA LYS A 80 -2.98 -8.72 4.75
C LYS A 80 -2.30 -8.23 6.02
N ASP A 81 -2.10 -6.92 6.16
CA ASP A 81 -1.47 -6.33 7.34
C ASP A 81 -2.34 -6.58 8.59
N LYS A 82 -3.67 -6.40 8.48
CA LYS A 82 -4.61 -6.75 9.55
C LYS A 82 -4.58 -8.23 9.91
N LEU A 83 -4.59 -9.11 8.91
CA LEU A 83 -4.53 -10.55 9.14
C LEU A 83 -3.20 -10.95 9.80
N LEU A 84 -2.08 -10.36 9.38
CA LEU A 84 -0.77 -10.59 9.95
C LEU A 84 -0.73 -10.13 11.41
N HIS A 85 -1.26 -8.95 11.72
CA HIS A 85 -1.38 -8.46 13.10
C HIS A 85 -2.20 -9.44 13.95
N GLU A 86 -3.38 -9.87 13.48
CA GLU A 86 -4.22 -10.84 14.19
C GLU A 86 -3.52 -12.18 14.44
N ILE A 87 -2.83 -12.72 13.43
CA ILE A 87 -2.05 -13.97 13.56
C ILE A 87 -0.94 -13.80 14.61
N LEU A 88 -0.21 -12.69 14.60
CA LEU A 88 0.89 -12.45 15.54
C LEU A 88 0.39 -12.25 16.97
N THR A 89 -0.71 -11.53 17.17
CA THR A 89 -1.36 -11.38 18.47
C THR A 89 -1.78 -12.74 19.03
N ASN A 90 -2.47 -13.56 18.21
CA ASN A 90 -2.93 -14.88 18.63
C ASN A 90 -1.75 -15.82 18.96
N LEU A 91 -0.75 -15.88 18.09
CA LEU A 91 0.46 -16.68 18.34
C LEU A 91 1.18 -16.24 19.61
N THR A 92 1.30 -14.94 19.86
CA THR A 92 1.98 -14.45 21.06
C THR A 92 1.24 -14.84 22.34
N HIS A 93 -0.10 -14.72 22.34
CA HIS A 93 -0.92 -15.19 23.45
C HIS A 93 -0.70 -16.70 23.69
N ASP A 94 -0.71 -17.49 22.62
CA ASP A 94 -0.55 -18.94 22.70
C ASP A 94 0.86 -19.36 23.14
N LEU A 95 1.90 -18.59 22.82
CA LEU A 95 3.27 -18.82 23.28
C LEU A 95 3.50 -18.42 24.74
N LYS A 96 2.76 -17.44 25.26
CA LYS A 96 2.90 -16.98 26.65
C LYS A 96 2.54 -18.06 27.67
N THR A 97 1.55 -18.90 27.34
CA THR A 97 1.11 -20.02 28.19
C THR A 97 2.21 -21.07 28.43
N PRO A 98 2.77 -21.75 27.41
CA PRO A 98 3.83 -22.74 27.60
C PRO A 98 5.11 -22.10 28.17
N LEU A 99 5.39 -20.83 27.85
CA LEU A 99 6.52 -20.10 28.43
C LEU A 99 6.35 -19.89 29.94
N THR A 100 5.16 -19.51 30.38
CA THR A 100 4.85 -19.36 31.81
C THR A 100 4.96 -20.69 32.54
N VAL A 101 4.48 -21.78 31.92
CA VAL A 101 4.61 -23.14 32.45
C VAL A 101 6.09 -23.55 32.55
N ALA A 102 6.89 -23.31 31.50
CA ALA A 102 8.32 -23.61 31.49
C ALA A 102 9.09 -22.83 32.57
N SER A 103 8.80 -21.53 32.72
CA SER A 103 9.38 -20.70 33.80
C SER A 103 8.95 -21.18 35.20
N GLY A 104 7.72 -21.68 35.35
CA GLY A 104 7.29 -22.31 36.60
C GLY A 104 8.11 -23.56 36.93
N TYR A 105 8.39 -24.41 35.95
CA TYR A 105 9.24 -25.58 36.14
C TYR A 105 10.70 -25.22 36.44
N THR A 106 11.29 -24.21 35.79
CA THR A 106 12.66 -23.77 36.10
C THR A 106 12.79 -23.25 37.53
N GLN A 107 11.79 -22.49 38.02
CA GLN A 107 11.75 -22.01 39.40
C GLN A 107 11.63 -23.14 40.44
N LEU A 108 10.92 -24.22 40.11
CA LEU A 108 10.86 -25.41 40.96
C LEU A 108 12.18 -26.17 40.97
N LEU A 109 12.82 -26.30 39.80
CA LEU A 109 14.13 -26.92 39.66
C LEU A 109 15.19 -26.16 40.44
N GLU A 110 15.25 -24.84 40.34
CA GLU A 110 16.24 -24.01 41.03
C GLU A 110 16.30 -24.25 42.56
N LYS A 111 15.16 -24.65 43.15
CA LYS A 111 15.02 -24.99 44.58
C LYS A 111 15.32 -26.45 44.92
N THR A 112 15.43 -27.34 43.94
CA THR A 112 15.48 -28.81 44.13
C THR A 112 16.71 -29.50 43.54
N VAL A 113 17.40 -28.93 42.55
CA VAL A 113 18.60 -29.55 41.94
C VAL A 113 19.87 -29.28 42.77
N PRO A 114 20.88 -30.18 42.74
CA PRO A 114 22.16 -29.97 43.40
C PRO A 114 22.92 -28.75 42.88
N THR A 115 23.84 -28.20 43.69
CA THR A 115 24.60 -26.98 43.40
C THR A 115 25.37 -27.03 42.07
N GLU A 116 25.81 -28.22 41.63
CA GLU A 116 26.50 -28.38 40.33
C GLU A 116 25.59 -28.05 39.13
N ASN A 117 24.28 -28.25 39.26
CA ASN A 117 23.30 -28.09 38.19
C ASN A 117 22.55 -26.75 38.26
N GLN A 118 22.74 -25.96 39.33
CA GLN A 118 22.12 -24.64 39.49
C GLN A 118 22.52 -23.66 38.38
N GLU A 119 23.78 -23.71 37.91
CA GLU A 119 24.23 -22.84 36.82
C GLU A 119 23.48 -23.13 35.51
N ILE A 120 23.18 -24.40 35.23
CA ILE A 120 22.43 -24.82 34.04
C ILE A 120 20.98 -24.34 34.14
N VAL A 121 20.33 -24.53 35.29
CA VAL A 121 18.95 -24.05 35.51
C VAL A 121 18.84 -22.54 35.37
N SER A 122 19.80 -21.79 35.94
CA SER A 122 19.84 -20.33 35.81
C SER A 122 20.02 -19.89 34.35
N LYS A 123 20.83 -20.58 33.55
CA LYS A 123 20.96 -20.31 32.10
C LYS A 123 19.65 -20.52 31.36
N ILE A 124 18.90 -21.60 31.67
CA ILE A 124 17.59 -21.88 31.05
C ILE A 124 16.59 -20.78 31.44
N ASP A 125 16.53 -20.39 32.71
CA ASP A 125 15.61 -19.36 33.20
C ASP A 125 15.89 -17.99 32.57
N ASN A 126 17.16 -17.61 32.45
CA ASN A 126 17.58 -16.40 31.75
C ASN A 126 17.20 -16.43 30.26
N SER A 127 17.29 -17.59 29.61
CA SER A 127 16.89 -17.76 28.21
C SER A 127 15.37 -17.62 28.04
N LEU A 128 14.56 -18.25 28.91
CA LEU A 128 13.10 -18.12 28.90
C LEU A 128 12.66 -16.68 29.16
N THR A 129 13.31 -15.99 30.10
CA THR A 129 13.08 -14.58 30.39
C THR A 129 13.41 -13.70 29.18
N SER A 130 14.50 -14.00 28.46
CA SER A 130 14.86 -13.28 27.24
C SER A 130 13.82 -13.48 26.14
N ILE A 131 13.35 -14.72 25.93
CA ILE A 131 12.28 -15.03 24.96
C ILE A 131 10.99 -14.28 25.32
N LYS A 132 10.63 -14.23 26.60
CA LYS A 132 9.47 -13.46 27.08
C LYS A 132 9.61 -11.99 26.72
N HIS A 133 10.78 -11.40 26.96
CA HIS A 133 11.05 -10.01 26.64
C HIS A 133 10.93 -9.72 25.14
N TYR A 134 11.44 -10.61 24.27
CA TYR A 134 11.28 -10.46 22.83
C TYR A 134 9.83 -10.58 22.38
N LEU A 135 9.03 -11.45 22.99
CA LEU A 135 7.59 -11.55 22.71
C LEU A 135 6.84 -10.30 23.15
N ASP A 136 7.14 -9.78 24.35
CA ASP A 136 6.53 -8.54 24.84
C ASP A 136 6.94 -7.33 23.97
N TYR A 137 8.19 -7.29 23.49
CA TYR A 137 8.67 -6.28 22.53
C TYR A 137 7.96 -6.39 21.19
N LEU A 138 7.81 -7.60 20.65
CA LEU A 138 7.09 -7.85 19.40
C LEU A 138 5.64 -7.36 19.49
N MET A 139 4.96 -7.59 20.62
CA MET A 139 3.61 -7.07 20.90
C MET A 139 3.54 -5.54 21.06
N SER A 140 4.64 -4.87 21.39
CA SER A 140 4.66 -3.41 21.52
C SER A 140 4.79 -2.68 20.18
N ILE A 141 5.26 -3.39 19.14
CA ILE A 141 5.51 -2.84 17.80
C ILE A 141 4.32 -3.09 16.87
N ILE A 142 3.57 -4.15 17.12
CA ILE A 142 2.45 -4.62 16.31
C ILE A 142 1.18 -3.93 16.75
#